data_AF-A6G5V3-F1
#
_entry.id   AF-A6G5V3-F1
#
_cell.length_a   1.000
_cell.length_b   1.000
_cell.length_c   1.000
_cell.angle_alpha   90.00
_cell.angle_beta   90.00
_cell.angle_gamma   90.00
#
_symmetry.space_group_name_H-M   'P 1'
#
loop_
_entity.id
_entity.type
_entity.pdbx_description
1 polymer ?
#
loop_
_entity_poly.entity_id
_entity_poly.type
_entity_poly.pdbx_seq_one_letter_code
_entity_poly.pdbx_strand_id
1 'polypeptide(L)'
;MRYAASVASTSSTRSASALLLGGLALVCVGALAWYALGRPADASALAKDTAAPKASSRDSSSEPQARTSDPAGYAGLDGADAADSSPPPAPQKPVRALSARQRELADELGRLLDNEESTRAFVERNFERGGVHDWLDESLEFLRPRIGACDQPDPIVVQGPQRARLLYPCERGSVEATLILEQGGGKLEGILFGGRDIEPNPAVTEAAQLVLALIIHWDRERFLAGFTEAFDEGETRDFFASVRGERGRCVLDGIDLASAQGALWFIECDSGPALLKVSLDDDDRIHTLLIRARRKVRPGP
;
A
#
# COMPACT_ATOMS: atom_id res chain seq x y z
N MET A 1 44.15 61.44 -3.49
CA MET A 1 43.84 60.21 -4.25
C MET A 1 42.43 59.79 -3.90
N ARG A 2 41.54 59.80 -4.89
CA ARG A 2 40.11 59.47 -4.78
C ARG A 2 39.93 58.03 -5.24
N TYR A 3 39.26 57.19 -4.46
CA TYR A 3 38.68 55.93 -4.95
C TYR A 3 37.20 55.92 -4.57
N ALA A 4 36.37 56.03 -5.59
CA ALA A 4 34.93 55.81 -5.53
C ALA A 4 34.68 54.33 -5.86
N ALA A 5 33.98 53.62 -4.97
CA ALA A 5 33.49 52.27 -5.24
C ALA A 5 32.03 52.36 -5.70
N SER A 6 31.80 51.88 -6.92
CA SER A 6 30.51 51.80 -7.59
C SER A 6 29.69 50.63 -7.04
N VAL A 7 28.46 50.89 -6.64
CA VAL A 7 27.47 49.87 -6.26
C VAL A 7 26.62 49.57 -7.48
N ALA A 8 26.81 48.39 -8.08
CA ALA A 8 25.99 47.91 -9.18
C ALA A 8 24.83 47.06 -8.63
N SER A 9 23.63 47.58 -8.83
CA SER A 9 22.34 46.94 -8.58
C SER A 9 22.14 45.78 -9.57
N THR A 10 21.86 44.57 -9.08
CA THR A 10 21.40 43.44 -9.92
C THR A 10 19.94 43.15 -9.63
N SER A 11 19.16 43.21 -10.71
CA SER A 11 17.72 43.09 -10.77
C SER A 11 17.25 41.65 -10.60
N SER A 12 16.31 41.48 -9.67
CA SER A 12 15.50 40.28 -9.43
C SER A 12 14.63 39.94 -10.65
N THR A 13 14.87 38.80 -11.29
CA THR A 13 13.95 38.18 -12.26
C THR A 13 13.12 37.12 -11.55
N ARG A 14 11.80 37.36 -11.43
CA ARG A 14 10.81 36.40 -10.93
C ARG A 14 10.08 35.73 -12.10
N SER A 15 9.72 34.46 -11.87
CA SER A 15 8.61 33.70 -12.44
C SER A 15 8.68 33.22 -13.88
N ALA A 16 8.89 31.91 -14.03
CA ALA A 16 8.04 31.03 -14.84
C ALA A 16 8.34 29.56 -14.48
N SER A 17 7.68 29.02 -13.45
CA SER A 17 7.70 27.58 -13.13
C SER A 17 6.40 27.19 -12.45
N ALA A 18 5.32 27.17 -13.23
CA ALA A 18 4.04 26.60 -12.84
C ALA A 18 3.45 26.01 -14.10
N LEU A 19 3.69 24.71 -14.35
CA LEU A 19 2.89 23.85 -15.27
C LEU A 19 3.36 22.38 -15.38
N LEU A 20 4.30 21.88 -14.58
CA LEU A 20 4.80 20.49 -14.69
C LEU A 20 4.42 19.53 -13.55
N LEU A 21 3.61 19.94 -12.57
CA LEU A 21 3.26 19.09 -11.41
C LEU A 21 1.97 18.26 -11.58
N GLY A 22 1.20 18.43 -12.67
CA GLY A 22 -0.10 17.76 -12.84
C GLY A 22 -0.07 16.31 -13.35
N GLY A 23 1.09 15.79 -13.78
CA GLY A 23 1.17 14.48 -14.45
C GLY A 23 1.53 13.29 -13.56
N LEU A 24 2.14 13.52 -12.38
CA LEU A 24 2.74 12.45 -11.58
C LEU A 24 1.75 11.78 -10.60
N ALA A 25 0.72 12.51 -10.15
CA ALA A 25 -0.24 11.99 -9.16
C ALA A 25 -1.16 10.88 -9.70
N LEU A 26 -1.38 10.80 -11.01
CA LEU A 26 -2.39 9.89 -11.59
C LEU A 26 -1.87 8.48 -11.91
N VAL A 27 -0.54 8.29 -11.98
CA VAL A 27 0.06 6.97 -12.27
C VAL A 27 0.26 6.15 -10.99
N CYS A 28 0.55 6.78 -9.85
CA CYS A 28 0.77 6.07 -8.58
C CYS A 28 -0.51 5.44 -8.00
N VAL A 29 -1.69 6.05 -8.24
CA VAL A 29 -2.97 5.52 -7.72
C VAL A 29 -3.39 4.22 -8.45
N GLY A 30 -3.10 4.10 -9.75
CA GLY A 30 -3.45 2.92 -10.55
C GLY A 30 -2.68 1.65 -10.16
N ALA A 31 -1.38 1.77 -9.85
CA ALA A 31 -0.56 0.64 -9.44
C ALA A 31 -0.90 0.14 -8.02
N LEU A 32 -1.33 1.03 -7.12
CA LEU A 32 -1.71 0.71 -5.75
C LEU A 32 -3.08 0.03 -5.65
N ALA A 33 -4.05 0.39 -6.50
CA ALA A 33 -5.34 -0.31 -6.57
C ALA A 33 -5.16 -1.79 -6.99
N TRP A 34 -4.20 -2.09 -7.87
CA TRP A 34 -3.93 -3.44 -8.36
C TRP A 34 -3.18 -4.32 -7.36
N TYR A 35 -2.29 -3.74 -6.55
CA TYR A 35 -1.59 -4.47 -5.48
C TYR A 35 -2.56 -5.06 -4.44
N ALA A 36 -3.74 -4.47 -4.34
CA ALA A 36 -4.72 -4.78 -3.33
C ALA A 36 -5.95 -5.56 -3.87
N LEU A 37 -6.05 -5.71 -5.19
CA LEU A 37 -7.09 -6.47 -5.90
C LEU A 37 -6.43 -7.55 -6.76
N GLY A 38 -6.12 -8.71 -6.16
CA GLY A 38 -5.92 -9.91 -6.96
C GLY A 38 -7.12 -10.11 -7.88
N ARG A 39 -6.87 -10.04 -9.21
CA ARG A 39 -7.78 -10.23 -10.37
C ARG A 39 -9.23 -9.74 -10.18
N PRO A 40 -9.71 -8.74 -10.97
CA PRO A 40 -11.13 -8.74 -11.30
C PRO A 40 -11.45 -10.03 -12.07
N ALA A 41 -12.51 -10.74 -11.66
CA ALA A 41 -13.16 -11.71 -12.54
C ALA A 41 -13.63 -10.97 -13.80
N ASP A 42 -13.49 -11.60 -14.95
CA ASP A 42 -13.80 -11.04 -16.26
C ASP A 42 -15.17 -10.34 -16.28
N ALA A 43 -15.17 -9.01 -16.38
CA ALA A 43 -16.35 -8.22 -16.72
C ALA A 43 -16.27 -7.83 -18.21
N SER A 44 -16.29 -8.85 -19.08
CA SER A 44 -16.66 -8.65 -20.48
C SER A 44 -18.18 -8.78 -20.62
N ALA A 45 -18.90 -7.72 -20.30
CA ALA A 45 -20.22 -7.41 -20.84
C ALA A 45 -20.69 -6.07 -20.28
N LEU A 46 -20.50 -4.98 -21.03
CA LEU A 46 -21.53 -3.95 -21.18
C LEU A 46 -21.19 -3.09 -22.39
N ALA A 47 -21.63 -3.54 -23.56
CA ALA A 47 -21.80 -2.68 -24.71
C ALA A 47 -23.18 -2.02 -24.60
N LYS A 48 -23.20 -0.70 -24.85
CA LYS A 48 -24.29 0.11 -25.41
C LYS A 48 -25.71 -0.15 -24.88
N ASP A 49 -26.26 0.85 -24.20
CA ASP A 49 -27.39 1.58 -24.78
C ASP A 49 -27.56 2.97 -24.14
N THR A 50 -27.59 3.98 -25.01
CA THR A 50 -27.85 5.37 -24.69
C THR A 50 -29.30 5.67 -25.07
N ALA A 51 -30.18 5.89 -24.09
CA ALA A 51 -31.46 6.54 -24.33
C ALA A 51 -31.95 7.28 -23.07
N ALA A 52 -32.26 8.56 -23.27
CA ALA A 52 -32.76 9.53 -22.31
C ALA A 52 -34.22 9.26 -21.86
N PRO A 53 -34.74 9.96 -20.83
CA PRO A 53 -35.72 9.42 -19.89
C PRO A 53 -37.18 9.69 -20.28
N LYS A 54 -38.07 8.77 -19.86
CA LYS A 54 -39.51 9.02 -19.73
C LYS A 54 -39.89 9.06 -18.25
N ALA A 55 -40.54 10.15 -17.87
CA ALA A 55 -41.23 10.33 -16.61
C ALA A 55 -42.37 9.30 -16.45
N SER A 56 -42.52 8.75 -15.24
CA SER A 56 -43.80 8.22 -14.76
C SER A 56 -43.82 8.24 -13.24
N SER A 57 -44.80 8.95 -12.72
CA SER A 57 -45.32 8.90 -11.36
C SER A 57 -45.73 7.48 -10.96
N ARG A 58 -45.51 7.13 -9.68
CA ARG A 58 -46.43 6.28 -8.92
C ARG A 58 -46.17 6.36 -7.42
N ASP A 59 -47.16 6.91 -6.73
CA ASP A 59 -47.45 6.68 -5.31
C ASP A 59 -47.58 5.19 -5.01
N SER A 60 -47.07 4.75 -3.86
CA SER A 60 -47.67 3.67 -3.08
C SER A 60 -47.11 3.68 -1.66
N SER A 61 -47.91 4.27 -0.78
CA SER A 61 -47.92 4.04 0.66
C SER A 61 -48.13 2.55 0.94
N SER A 62 -47.40 2.00 1.90
CA SER A 62 -47.74 0.72 2.53
C SER A 62 -47.37 0.79 4.00
N GLU A 63 -48.40 0.67 4.83
CA GLU A 63 -48.35 0.59 6.29
C GLU A 63 -47.49 -0.58 6.81
N PRO A 64 -46.94 -0.47 8.04
CA PRO A 64 -46.24 -1.57 8.69
C PRO A 64 -47.22 -2.53 9.38
N GLN A 65 -47.19 -3.82 9.01
CA GLN A 65 -47.84 -4.88 9.77
C GLN A 65 -47.05 -5.23 11.03
N ALA A 66 -47.74 -5.16 12.17
CA ALA A 66 -47.27 -5.63 13.47
C ALA A 66 -47.06 -7.16 13.46
N ARG A 67 -45.84 -7.60 13.83
CA ARG A 67 -45.55 -9.00 14.13
C ARG A 67 -45.85 -9.27 15.60
N THR A 68 -46.72 -10.25 15.82
CA THR A 68 -47.04 -10.84 17.12
C THR A 68 -45.91 -11.73 17.60
N SER A 69 -45.53 -11.56 18.87
CA SER A 69 -44.53 -12.33 19.58
C SER A 69 -45.14 -13.61 20.14
N ASP A 70 -44.62 -14.78 19.74
CA ASP A 70 -44.84 -16.06 20.42
C ASP A 70 -43.67 -16.35 21.37
N PRO A 71 -43.92 -16.61 22.67
CA PRO A 71 -42.90 -17.06 23.60
C PRO A 71 -43.14 -18.54 23.96
N ALA A 72 -42.42 -19.47 23.34
CA ALA A 72 -42.38 -20.84 23.85
C ALA A 72 -41.14 -21.62 23.36
N GLY A 73 -40.28 -21.96 24.32
CA GLY A 73 -39.63 -23.27 24.39
C GLY A 73 -38.47 -23.56 23.43
N TYR A 74 -37.24 -23.36 23.91
CA TYR A 74 -36.11 -24.19 23.48
C TYR A 74 -35.34 -24.66 24.71
N ALA A 75 -35.66 -25.88 25.13
CA ALA A 75 -34.86 -26.67 26.05
C ALA A 75 -33.97 -27.61 25.20
N GLY A 76 -32.68 -27.67 25.57
CA GLY A 76 -31.81 -28.81 25.31
C GLY A 76 -31.33 -29.01 23.87
N LEU A 77 -30.18 -28.41 23.54
CA LEU A 77 -29.27 -28.97 22.55
C LEU A 77 -27.86 -28.94 23.14
N ASP A 78 -27.47 -30.06 23.75
CA ASP A 78 -26.07 -30.41 24.00
C ASP A 78 -25.36 -30.44 22.66
N GLY A 79 -24.65 -29.35 22.36
CA GLY A 79 -23.92 -29.15 21.12
C GLY A 79 -22.76 -30.13 21.05
N ALA A 80 -22.89 -31.13 20.18
CA ALA A 80 -21.78 -31.96 19.77
C ALA A 80 -20.66 -31.07 19.21
N ASP A 81 -19.46 -31.23 19.76
CA ASP A 81 -18.21 -30.70 19.22
C ASP A 81 -18.04 -31.17 17.78
N ALA A 82 -18.59 -30.40 16.84
CA ALA A 82 -18.32 -30.56 15.42
C ALA A 82 -16.85 -30.19 15.22
N ALA A 83 -15.97 -31.19 15.35
CA ALA A 83 -14.56 -31.08 15.04
C ALA A 83 -14.43 -30.42 13.66
N ASP A 84 -14.07 -29.14 13.67
CA ASP A 84 -13.86 -28.28 12.51
C ASP A 84 -12.70 -28.83 11.69
N SER A 85 -13.00 -29.89 10.93
CA SER A 85 -12.09 -30.57 10.04
C SER A 85 -12.02 -29.76 8.75
N SER A 86 -11.52 -28.54 8.87
CA SER A 86 -11.17 -27.73 7.72
C SER A 86 -10.24 -28.57 6.82
N PRO A 87 -10.59 -28.76 5.53
CA PRO A 87 -9.84 -29.64 4.65
C PRO A 87 -8.36 -29.23 4.60
N PRO A 88 -7.44 -30.21 4.47
CA PRO A 88 -6.02 -29.92 4.42
C PRO A 88 -5.74 -28.92 3.29
N PRO A 89 -4.70 -28.06 3.44
CA PRO A 89 -4.34 -27.12 2.41
C PRO A 89 -4.19 -27.79 1.05
N ALA A 90 -4.79 -27.19 0.02
CA ALA A 90 -4.41 -27.54 -1.34
C ALA A 90 -2.90 -27.34 -1.49
N PRO A 91 -2.18 -28.28 -2.13
CA PRO A 91 -0.75 -28.14 -2.35
C PRO A 91 -0.46 -26.84 -3.10
N GLN A 92 0.56 -26.10 -2.66
CA GLN A 92 0.96 -24.86 -3.32
C GLN A 92 1.48 -25.16 -4.72
N LYS A 93 1.04 -24.39 -5.71
CA LYS A 93 1.60 -24.51 -7.07
C LYS A 93 3.06 -24.05 -7.02
N PRO A 94 3.99 -24.78 -7.66
CA PRO A 94 5.39 -24.36 -7.71
C PRO A 94 5.49 -22.96 -8.34
N VAL A 95 6.34 -22.12 -7.75
CA VAL A 95 6.61 -20.78 -8.28
C VAL A 95 7.25 -20.91 -9.66
N ARG A 96 6.80 -20.10 -10.61
CA ARG A 96 7.39 -20.09 -11.97
C ARG A 96 8.79 -19.50 -11.91
N ALA A 97 9.68 -19.97 -12.78
CA ALA A 97 11.00 -19.36 -12.94
C ALA A 97 10.89 -17.93 -13.48
N LEU A 98 11.84 -17.07 -13.07
CA LEU A 98 12.02 -15.73 -13.61
C LEU A 98 12.40 -15.77 -15.09
N SER A 99 11.95 -14.79 -15.87
CA SER A 99 12.50 -14.54 -17.20
C SER A 99 13.98 -14.12 -17.09
N ALA A 100 14.74 -14.23 -18.19
CA ALA A 100 16.14 -13.82 -18.21
C ALA A 100 16.30 -12.35 -17.76
N ARG A 101 15.43 -11.46 -18.25
CA ARG A 101 15.44 -10.04 -17.89
C ARG A 101 15.03 -9.78 -16.43
N GLN A 102 14.04 -10.52 -15.91
CA GLN A 102 13.68 -10.43 -14.49
C GLN A 102 14.82 -10.87 -13.58
N ARG A 103 15.57 -11.91 -13.97
CA ARG A 103 16.75 -12.37 -13.23
C ARG A 103 17.87 -11.33 -13.24
N GLU A 104 18.19 -10.79 -14.41
CA GLU A 104 19.18 -9.71 -14.53
C GLU A 104 18.85 -8.51 -13.64
N LEU A 105 17.60 -8.05 -13.66
CA LEU A 105 17.12 -6.96 -12.80
C LEU A 105 17.17 -7.31 -11.32
N ALA A 106 16.92 -8.57 -10.97
CA ALA A 106 17.00 -9.04 -9.59
C ALA A 106 18.45 -9.04 -9.09
N ASP A 107 19.39 -9.51 -9.92
CA ASP A 107 20.82 -9.53 -9.59
C ASP A 107 21.38 -8.10 -9.45
N GLU A 108 20.98 -7.18 -10.33
CA GLU A 108 21.33 -5.75 -10.24
C GLU A 108 20.76 -5.09 -8.98
N LEU A 109 19.50 -5.40 -8.62
CA LEU A 109 18.91 -4.89 -7.38
C LEU A 109 19.63 -5.45 -6.13
N GLY A 110 20.07 -6.71 -6.15
CA GLY A 110 20.88 -7.28 -5.08
C GLY A 110 22.19 -6.49 -4.87
N ARG A 111 22.92 -6.20 -5.96
CA ARG A 111 24.13 -5.35 -5.89
C ARG A 111 23.87 -3.94 -5.41
N LEU A 112 22.71 -3.36 -5.75
CA LEU A 112 22.29 -2.09 -5.16
C LEU A 112 22.08 -2.22 -3.65
N LEU A 113 21.44 -3.28 -3.15
CA LEU A 113 21.27 -3.49 -1.72
C LEU A 113 22.62 -3.59 -1.00
N ASP A 114 23.61 -4.25 -1.61
CA ASP A 114 24.96 -4.40 -1.04
C ASP A 114 25.88 -3.18 -1.25
N ASN A 115 25.36 -2.09 -1.82
CA ASN A 115 26.10 -0.85 -2.13
C ASN A 115 27.30 -1.08 -3.07
N GLU A 116 27.24 -2.12 -3.90
CA GLU A 116 28.24 -2.41 -4.94
C GLU A 116 27.93 -1.68 -6.26
N GLU A 117 26.70 -1.16 -6.38
CA GLU A 117 26.21 -0.48 -7.56
C GLU A 117 25.69 0.94 -7.24
N SER A 118 25.87 1.86 -8.18
CA SER A 118 25.32 3.21 -8.09
C SER A 118 23.83 3.20 -8.44
N THR A 119 23.01 3.77 -7.55
CA THR A 119 21.57 4.00 -7.79
C THR A 119 21.31 4.72 -9.11
N ARG A 120 22.10 5.76 -9.42
CA ARG A 120 22.03 6.49 -10.69
C ARG A 120 22.22 5.59 -11.90
N ALA A 121 23.27 4.78 -11.89
CA ALA A 121 23.58 3.91 -13.00
C ALA A 121 22.48 2.85 -13.20
N PHE A 122 21.93 2.30 -12.11
CA PHE A 122 20.79 1.39 -12.17
C PHE A 122 19.55 2.07 -12.77
N VAL A 123 19.20 3.27 -12.30
CA VAL A 123 18.00 3.99 -12.75
C VAL A 123 18.09 4.34 -14.24
N GLU A 124 19.21 4.90 -14.69
CA GLU A 124 19.42 5.27 -16.10
C GLU A 124 19.33 4.06 -17.04
N ARG A 125 19.84 2.89 -16.62
CA ARG A 125 19.75 1.67 -17.43
C ARG A 125 18.37 1.06 -17.43
N ASN A 126 17.67 1.06 -16.30
CA ASN A 126 16.49 0.21 -16.12
C ASN A 126 15.16 0.95 -16.23
N PHE A 127 15.12 2.28 -16.14
CA PHE A 127 13.90 3.06 -16.26
C PHE A 127 13.91 3.90 -17.54
N GLU A 128 12.71 4.26 -18.02
CA GLU A 128 12.54 5.26 -19.09
C GLU A 128 12.41 6.68 -18.52
N ARG A 129 11.87 6.82 -17.30
CA ARG A 129 11.61 8.13 -16.68
C ARG A 129 12.64 8.42 -15.58
N GLY A 130 13.22 9.62 -15.63
CA GLY A 130 13.96 10.19 -14.51
C GLY A 130 12.98 10.60 -13.39
N GLY A 131 13.34 10.36 -12.13
CA GLY A 131 12.51 10.66 -10.95
C GLY A 131 12.40 9.51 -9.96
N VAL A 132 12.76 8.29 -10.36
CA VAL A 132 12.84 7.13 -9.45
C VAL A 132 14.10 7.19 -8.56
N HIS A 133 15.09 7.99 -8.96
CA HIS A 133 16.38 8.09 -8.30
C HIS A 133 16.27 8.49 -6.83
N ASP A 134 15.60 9.60 -6.54
CA ASP A 134 15.58 10.18 -5.20
C ASP A 134 14.84 9.28 -4.22
N TRP A 135 13.69 8.74 -4.64
CA TRP A 135 12.93 7.77 -3.86
C TRP A 135 13.70 6.45 -3.63
N LEU A 136 14.46 5.99 -4.63
CA LEU A 136 15.26 4.77 -4.52
C LEU A 136 16.45 4.97 -3.57
N ASP A 137 17.13 6.11 -3.65
CA ASP A 137 18.20 6.47 -2.72
C ASP A 137 17.70 6.54 -1.28
N GLU A 138 16.60 7.25 -1.03
CA GLU A 138 15.99 7.34 0.30
C GLU A 138 15.61 5.95 0.85
N SER A 139 15.02 5.12 0.01
CA SER A 139 14.66 3.75 0.38
C SER A 139 15.89 2.91 0.74
N LEU A 140 16.99 3.04 -0.01
CA LEU A 140 18.24 2.33 0.25
C LEU A 140 18.97 2.88 1.50
N GLU A 141 18.96 4.18 1.72
CA GLU A 141 19.51 4.82 2.93
C GLU A 141 18.78 4.34 4.19
N PHE A 142 17.47 4.15 4.11
CA PHE A 142 16.69 3.52 5.18
C PHE A 142 17.05 2.05 5.39
N LEU A 143 17.09 1.25 4.32
CA LEU A 143 17.16 -0.20 4.41
C LEU A 143 18.56 -0.72 4.75
N ARG A 144 19.60 -0.30 4.01
CA ARG A 144 20.97 -0.85 4.12
C ARG A 144 21.50 -0.94 5.56
N PRO A 145 21.45 0.13 6.40
CA PRO A 145 21.95 0.05 7.77
C PRO A 145 21.14 -0.94 8.64
N ARG A 146 19.89 -1.23 8.29
CA ARG A 146 18.99 -2.10 9.06
C ARG A 146 19.15 -3.57 8.68
N ILE A 147 19.22 -3.90 7.40
CA ILE A 147 19.18 -5.28 6.89
C ILE A 147 20.54 -5.98 6.76
N GLY A 148 21.64 -5.23 6.61
CA GLY A 148 22.96 -5.81 6.33
C GLY A 148 23.14 -6.27 4.87
N ALA A 149 24.12 -7.13 4.61
CA ALA A 149 24.31 -7.73 3.28
C ALA A 149 23.16 -8.69 2.93
N CYS A 150 22.84 -8.82 1.65
CA CYS A 150 21.77 -9.68 1.18
C CYS A 150 22.29 -10.83 0.27
N ASP A 151 21.62 -11.97 0.36
CA ASP A 151 21.86 -13.12 -0.50
C ASP A 151 21.08 -13.01 -1.83
N GLN A 152 21.21 -14.04 -2.67
CA GLN A 152 20.46 -14.17 -3.92
C GLN A 152 18.94 -14.21 -3.67
N PRO A 153 18.13 -13.56 -4.54
CA PRO A 153 16.70 -13.48 -4.32
C PRO A 153 15.95 -14.78 -4.65
N ASP A 154 15.00 -15.12 -3.79
CA ASP A 154 14.01 -16.16 -4.02
C ASP A 154 12.73 -15.58 -4.64
N PRO A 155 12.21 -16.14 -5.75
CA PRO A 155 10.94 -15.70 -6.30
C PRO A 155 9.77 -16.16 -5.42
N ILE A 156 8.95 -15.22 -4.95
CA ILE A 156 7.71 -15.49 -4.21
C ILE A 156 6.55 -15.68 -5.21
N VAL A 157 6.43 -14.76 -6.16
CA VAL A 157 5.34 -14.75 -7.14
C VAL A 157 5.87 -14.27 -8.48
N VAL A 158 5.64 -15.03 -9.55
CA VAL A 158 5.98 -14.62 -10.91
C VAL A 158 4.72 -14.62 -11.79
N GLN A 159 4.27 -13.43 -12.16
CA GLN A 159 3.06 -13.21 -12.97
C GLN A 159 3.46 -12.88 -14.41
N GLY A 160 3.90 -13.91 -15.13
CA GLY A 160 4.38 -13.75 -16.50
C GLY A 160 5.68 -12.94 -16.59
N PRO A 161 6.01 -12.42 -17.79
CA PRO A 161 7.28 -11.73 -18.00
C PRO A 161 7.31 -10.31 -17.42
N GLN A 162 6.16 -9.74 -17.08
CA GLN A 162 6.03 -8.33 -16.69
C GLN A 162 6.13 -8.10 -15.19
N ARG A 163 5.90 -9.11 -14.36
CA ARG A 163 5.85 -8.89 -12.91
C ARG A 163 6.44 -10.06 -12.13
N ALA A 164 7.33 -9.72 -11.22
CA ALA A 164 7.93 -10.65 -10.27
C ALA A 164 7.97 -10.02 -8.89
N ARG A 165 7.62 -10.79 -7.86
CA ARG A 165 7.79 -10.49 -6.44
C ARG A 165 8.87 -11.41 -5.90
N LEU A 166 9.88 -10.83 -5.29
CA LEU A 166 11.13 -11.44 -4.88
C LEU A 166 11.35 -11.21 -3.38
N LEU A 167 12.00 -12.16 -2.73
CA LEU A 167 12.49 -12.06 -1.36
C LEU A 167 14.01 -12.15 -1.39
N TYR A 168 14.70 -11.17 -0.82
CA TYR A 168 16.13 -11.16 -0.60
C TYR A 168 16.37 -11.47 0.87
N PRO A 169 16.86 -12.67 1.23
CA PRO A 169 17.34 -12.93 2.58
C PRO A 169 18.52 -12.02 2.87
N CYS A 170 18.56 -11.41 4.06
CA CYS A 170 19.68 -10.55 4.46
C CYS A 170 20.12 -10.89 5.89
N GLU A 171 21.27 -10.40 6.32
CA GLU A 171 21.83 -10.69 7.64
C GLU A 171 20.88 -10.37 8.82
N ARG A 172 20.06 -9.32 8.67
CA ARG A 172 19.14 -8.80 9.70
C ARG A 172 17.72 -8.61 9.15
N GLY A 173 17.17 -9.66 8.58
CA GLY A 173 15.79 -9.70 8.09
C GLY A 173 15.72 -10.09 6.62
N SER A 174 14.81 -9.49 5.88
CA SER A 174 14.74 -9.69 4.43
C SER A 174 14.23 -8.44 3.72
N VAL A 175 14.57 -8.28 2.45
CA VAL A 175 13.95 -7.28 1.59
C VAL A 175 12.98 -7.97 0.67
N GLU A 176 11.75 -7.49 0.65
CA GLU A 176 10.81 -7.87 -0.38
C GLU A 176 10.82 -6.81 -1.47
N ALA A 177 10.96 -7.24 -2.73
CA ALA A 177 10.88 -6.37 -3.89
C ALA A 177 9.86 -6.87 -4.89
N THR A 178 9.20 -5.95 -5.59
CA THR A 178 8.36 -6.24 -6.75
C THR A 178 8.83 -5.43 -7.94
N LEU A 179 9.20 -6.18 -8.98
CA LEU A 179 9.58 -5.66 -10.28
C LEU A 179 8.34 -5.60 -11.16
N ILE A 180 8.09 -4.44 -11.75
CA ILE A 180 7.02 -4.20 -12.74
C ILE A 180 7.70 -3.72 -14.01
N LEU A 181 7.67 -4.53 -15.05
CA LEU A 181 8.29 -4.26 -16.34
C LEU A 181 7.22 -3.76 -17.33
N GLU A 182 7.63 -2.84 -18.20
CA GLU A 182 6.79 -2.30 -19.27
C GLU A 182 6.29 -3.38 -20.24
N GLN A 183 5.29 -3.03 -21.06
CA GLN A 183 4.89 -3.89 -22.18
C GLN A 183 6.05 -4.02 -23.17
N GLY A 184 6.57 -5.24 -23.32
CA GLY A 184 7.80 -5.54 -24.08
C GLY A 184 8.96 -6.00 -23.20
N GLY A 185 8.91 -5.72 -21.89
CA GLY A 185 9.80 -6.31 -20.89
C GLY A 185 11.23 -5.78 -20.88
N GLY A 186 11.54 -4.70 -21.61
CA GLY A 186 12.90 -4.13 -21.64
C GLY A 186 13.25 -3.31 -20.40
N LYS A 187 12.30 -2.52 -19.91
CA LYS A 187 12.47 -1.53 -18.86
C LYS A 187 11.51 -1.76 -17.70
N LEU A 188 11.87 -1.26 -16.53
CA LEU A 188 11.01 -1.17 -15.36
C LEU A 188 10.03 -0.01 -15.55
N GLU A 189 8.74 -0.34 -15.49
CA GLU A 189 7.66 0.62 -15.26
C GLU A 189 7.70 1.10 -13.79
N GLY A 190 8.06 0.20 -12.87
CA GLY A 190 8.15 0.50 -11.46
C GLY A 190 8.87 -0.58 -10.66
N ILE A 191 9.39 -0.17 -9.52
CA ILE A 191 9.88 -1.06 -8.47
C ILE A 191 9.23 -0.64 -7.16
N LEU A 192 8.83 -1.63 -6.36
CA LEU A 192 8.37 -1.43 -4.99
C LEU A 192 9.22 -2.32 -4.11
N PHE A 193 9.83 -1.81 -3.05
CA PHE A 193 10.55 -2.67 -2.12
C PHE A 193 10.51 -2.11 -0.70
N GLY A 194 10.70 -3.00 0.27
CA GLY A 194 10.72 -2.68 1.69
C GLY A 194 11.32 -3.84 2.48
N GLY A 195 11.71 -3.58 3.72
CA GLY A 195 12.25 -4.60 4.61
C GLY A 195 11.12 -5.30 5.36
N ARG A 196 11.22 -6.61 5.50
CA ARG A 196 10.41 -7.42 6.42
C ARG A 196 11.17 -7.57 7.74
N ASP A 197 10.43 -7.70 8.83
CA ASP A 197 10.98 -7.90 10.17
C ASP A 197 11.96 -6.80 10.64
N ILE A 198 11.79 -5.59 10.11
CA ILE A 198 12.53 -4.39 10.53
C ILE A 198 11.56 -3.33 11.06
N GLU A 199 12.02 -2.57 12.04
CA GLU A 199 11.23 -1.48 12.62
C GLU A 199 11.11 -0.31 11.61
N PRO A 200 9.92 0.33 11.45
CA PRO A 200 9.75 1.50 10.61
C PRO A 200 10.41 2.72 11.26
N ASN A 201 10.40 3.84 10.54
CA ASN A 201 10.73 5.11 11.18
C ASN A 201 9.71 5.46 12.29
N PRO A 202 10.12 6.05 13.43
CA PRO A 202 9.20 6.34 14.55
C PRO A 202 7.97 7.14 14.14
N ALA A 203 8.11 8.13 13.26
CA ALA A 203 6.98 8.93 12.73
C ALA A 203 5.92 8.05 12.03
N VAL A 204 6.36 7.03 11.29
CA VAL A 204 5.48 6.07 10.61
C VAL A 204 4.69 5.24 11.64
N THR A 205 5.35 4.80 12.71
CA THR A 205 4.70 4.08 13.83
C THR A 205 3.72 4.98 14.59
N GLU A 206 4.09 6.23 14.87
CA GLU A 206 3.21 7.22 15.53
C GLU A 206 1.97 7.51 14.69
N ALA A 207 2.11 7.65 13.37
CA ALA A 207 1.01 7.84 12.45
C ALA A 207 0.05 6.63 12.41
N ALA A 208 0.58 5.41 12.45
CA ALA A 208 -0.25 4.21 12.55
C ALA A 208 -1.03 4.15 13.88
N GLN A 209 -0.40 4.54 14.99
CA GLN A 209 -1.09 4.65 16.27
C GLN A 209 -2.15 5.76 16.26
N LEU A 210 -1.89 6.89 15.60
CA LEU A 210 -2.88 7.95 15.40
C LEU A 210 -4.12 7.44 14.66
N VAL A 211 -3.94 6.70 13.56
CA VAL A 211 -5.05 6.08 12.82
C VAL A 211 -5.91 5.21 13.75
N LEU A 212 -5.29 4.30 14.50
CA LEU A 212 -6.02 3.42 15.42
C LEU A 212 -6.74 4.19 16.53
N ALA A 213 -6.13 5.27 17.04
CA ALA A 213 -6.76 6.14 18.02
C ALA A 213 -8.00 6.85 17.44
N LEU A 214 -7.91 7.38 16.21
CA LEU A 214 -9.02 8.07 15.54
C LEU A 214 -10.18 7.13 15.19
N ILE A 215 -9.91 5.85 14.91
CA ILE A 215 -10.95 4.83 14.74
C ILE A 215 -11.76 4.66 16.02
N ILE A 216 -11.09 4.63 17.18
CA ILE A 216 -11.76 4.47 18.48
C ILE A 216 -12.52 5.74 18.85
N HIS A 217 -11.84 6.88 18.78
CA HIS A 217 -12.33 8.19 19.18
C HIS A 217 -11.90 9.24 18.17
N TRP A 218 -12.88 9.75 17.42
CA TRP A 218 -12.64 10.82 16.46
C TRP A 218 -12.21 12.11 17.16
N ASP A 219 -11.06 12.64 16.75
CA ASP A 219 -10.50 13.90 17.19
C ASP A 219 -10.09 14.71 15.95
N ARG A 220 -10.83 15.80 15.71
CA ARG A 220 -10.67 16.62 14.51
C ARG A 220 -9.31 17.31 14.46
N GLU A 221 -8.81 17.82 15.58
CA GLU A 221 -7.54 18.57 15.58
C GLU A 221 -6.37 17.64 15.29
N ARG A 222 -6.39 16.43 15.87
CA ARG A 222 -5.39 15.40 15.58
C ARG A 222 -5.47 14.89 14.15
N PHE A 223 -6.67 14.76 13.59
CA PHE A 223 -6.85 14.41 12.17
C PHE A 223 -6.18 15.46 11.27
N LEU A 224 -6.51 16.74 11.43
CA LEU A 224 -5.95 17.81 10.60
C LEU A 224 -4.42 17.91 10.73
N ALA A 225 -3.89 17.67 11.93
CA ALA A 225 -2.45 17.66 12.16
C ALA A 225 -1.74 16.46 11.51
N GLY A 226 -2.38 15.30 11.44
CA GLY A 226 -1.73 14.05 11.03
C GLY A 226 -2.01 13.57 9.60
N PHE A 227 -3.02 14.10 8.91
CA PHE A 227 -3.40 13.68 7.55
C PHE A 227 -3.20 14.80 6.56
N THR A 228 -2.72 14.51 5.35
CA THR A 228 -2.61 15.51 4.27
C THR A 228 -3.98 15.89 3.71
N GLU A 229 -4.02 16.92 2.86
CA GLU A 229 -5.26 17.37 2.20
C GLU A 229 -5.79 16.39 1.14
N ALA A 230 -5.12 15.26 0.94
CA ALA A 230 -5.63 14.16 0.11
C ALA A 230 -6.85 13.46 0.76
N PHE A 231 -7.09 13.68 2.05
CA PHE A 231 -8.18 13.09 2.81
C PHE A 231 -9.28 14.10 3.10
N ASP A 232 -10.50 13.82 2.64
CA ASP A 232 -11.68 14.55 3.09
C ASP A 232 -12.02 14.19 4.55
N GLU A 233 -12.25 15.20 5.39
CA GLU A 233 -12.54 15.04 6.82
C GLU A 233 -13.81 14.21 7.05
N GLY A 234 -14.88 14.49 6.30
CA GLY A 234 -16.17 13.83 6.46
C GLY A 234 -16.11 12.37 6.03
N GLU A 235 -15.56 12.11 4.84
CA GLU A 235 -15.40 10.76 4.31
C GLU A 235 -14.49 9.91 5.21
N THR A 236 -13.40 10.49 5.72
CA THR A 236 -12.46 9.76 6.59
C THR A 236 -13.08 9.43 7.94
N ARG A 237 -13.84 10.37 8.54
CA ARG A 237 -14.57 10.11 9.78
C ARG A 237 -15.59 8.99 9.60
N ASP A 238 -16.36 9.02 8.52
CA ASP A 238 -17.39 8.02 8.25
C ASP A 238 -16.75 6.65 7.93
N PHE A 239 -15.61 6.64 7.23
CA PHE A 239 -14.78 5.45 7.04
C PHE A 239 -14.30 4.86 8.38
N PHE A 240 -13.78 5.68 9.29
CA PHE A 240 -13.36 5.22 10.62
C PHE A 240 -14.51 4.70 11.48
N ALA A 241 -15.68 5.35 11.43
CA ALA A 241 -16.88 4.84 12.08
C ALA A 241 -17.28 3.47 11.53
N SER A 242 -17.18 3.26 10.20
CA SER A 242 -17.43 1.97 9.56
C SER A 242 -16.41 0.91 9.99
N VAL A 243 -15.12 1.22 9.95
CA VAL A 243 -14.05 0.31 10.40
C VAL A 243 -14.27 -0.10 11.86
N ARG A 244 -14.61 0.84 12.75
CA ARG A 244 -14.94 0.54 14.14
C ARG A 244 -16.18 -0.37 14.26
N GLY A 245 -17.21 -0.12 13.46
CA GLY A 245 -18.43 -0.93 13.45
C GLY A 245 -18.21 -2.37 12.96
N GLU A 246 -17.38 -2.56 11.95
CA GLU A 246 -17.09 -3.87 11.35
C GLU A 246 -16.04 -4.67 12.14
N ARG A 247 -15.02 -3.99 12.67
CA ARG A 247 -13.81 -4.64 13.23
C ARG A 247 -13.68 -4.50 14.74
N GLY A 248 -14.40 -3.57 15.35
CA GLY A 248 -14.21 -3.21 16.75
C GLY A 248 -12.92 -2.42 16.97
N ARG A 249 -12.34 -2.56 18.16
CA ARG A 249 -11.03 -2.00 18.51
C ARG A 249 -9.93 -2.82 17.84
N CYS A 250 -8.91 -2.13 17.33
CA CYS A 250 -7.70 -2.76 16.79
C CYS A 250 -6.44 -2.29 17.53
N VAL A 251 -5.41 -3.12 17.55
CA VAL A 251 -4.06 -2.80 18.04
C VAL A 251 -3.01 -3.21 17.00
N LEU A 252 -1.86 -2.52 16.99
CA LEU A 252 -0.72 -2.93 16.17
C LEU A 252 -0.17 -4.26 16.67
N ASP A 253 0.19 -5.12 15.74
CA ASP A 253 0.93 -6.37 15.97
C ASP A 253 2.23 -6.35 15.13
N GLY A 254 2.65 -7.48 14.55
CA GLY A 254 3.88 -7.56 13.77
C GLY A 254 3.88 -6.71 12.51
N ILE A 255 5.07 -6.33 12.06
CA ILE A 255 5.28 -5.58 10.82
C ILE A 255 5.44 -6.59 9.67
N ASP A 256 4.64 -6.44 8.61
CA ASP A 256 4.80 -7.23 7.39
C ASP A 256 5.88 -6.62 6.49
N LEU A 257 5.88 -5.29 6.33
CA LEU A 257 6.79 -4.58 5.45
C LEU A 257 7.01 -3.14 5.92
N ALA A 258 8.25 -2.65 5.94
CA ALA A 258 8.61 -1.28 6.27
C ALA A 258 9.49 -0.63 5.19
N SER A 259 9.33 0.68 5.02
CA SER A 259 10.14 1.56 4.18
C SER A 259 10.42 2.87 4.92
N ALA A 260 11.19 3.77 4.29
CA ALA A 260 11.53 5.07 4.87
C ALA A 260 10.27 5.87 5.29
N GLN A 261 9.28 5.92 4.42
CA GLN A 261 8.09 6.74 4.60
C GLN A 261 6.82 5.91 4.86
N GLY A 262 6.90 4.61 5.10
CA GLY A 262 5.69 3.82 5.26
C GLY A 262 5.90 2.43 5.82
N ALA A 263 4.80 1.81 6.22
CA ALA A 263 4.80 0.42 6.63
C ALA A 263 3.43 -0.23 6.44
N LEU A 264 3.45 -1.55 6.46
CA LEU A 264 2.33 -2.46 6.46
C LEU A 264 2.42 -3.28 7.74
N TRP A 265 1.43 -3.16 8.61
CA TRP A 265 1.32 -3.91 9.86
C TRP A 265 0.24 -4.98 9.75
N PHE A 266 0.48 -6.09 10.41
CA PHE A 266 -0.60 -6.90 10.97
C PHE A 266 -1.23 -6.12 12.12
N ILE A 267 -2.56 -6.12 12.17
CA ILE A 267 -3.32 -5.57 13.29
C ILE A 267 -4.28 -6.61 13.81
N GLU A 268 -4.42 -6.68 15.12
CA GLU A 268 -5.38 -7.54 15.79
C GLU A 268 -6.59 -6.71 16.18
N CYS A 269 -7.77 -7.10 15.70
CA CYS A 269 -9.03 -6.43 15.99
C CYS A 269 -9.99 -7.37 16.74
N ASP A 270 -11.00 -6.80 17.41
CA ASP A 270 -12.04 -7.59 18.10
C ASP A 270 -12.72 -8.61 17.16
N SER A 271 -12.96 -8.23 15.90
CA SER A 271 -13.55 -9.12 14.87
C SER A 271 -12.52 -9.99 14.13
N GLY A 272 -11.25 -10.01 14.56
CA GLY A 272 -10.17 -10.80 13.98
C GLY A 272 -9.11 -10.01 13.21
N PRO A 273 -8.12 -10.69 12.61
CA PRO A 273 -6.91 -10.07 12.10
C PRO A 273 -7.15 -9.24 10.82
N ALA A 274 -6.42 -8.13 10.72
CA ALA A 274 -6.43 -7.22 9.59
C ALA A 274 -5.01 -6.78 9.19
N LEU A 275 -4.95 -5.99 8.11
CA LEU A 275 -3.75 -5.29 7.69
C LEU A 275 -4.01 -3.79 7.72
N LEU A 276 -3.03 -3.04 8.22
CA LEU A 276 -2.97 -1.58 8.17
C LEU A 276 -1.78 -1.16 7.32
N LYS A 277 -1.99 -0.38 6.26
CA LYS A 277 -0.93 0.33 5.54
C LYS A 277 -0.99 1.81 5.89
N VAL A 278 0.15 2.39 6.25
CA VAL A 278 0.33 3.85 6.36
C VAL A 278 1.53 4.25 5.53
N SER A 279 1.43 5.39 4.85
CA SER A 279 2.58 6.06 4.24
C SER A 279 2.47 7.57 4.45
N LEU A 280 3.61 8.19 4.75
CA LEU A 280 3.79 9.59 5.07
C LEU A 280 4.29 10.35 3.85
N ASP A 281 3.86 11.60 3.73
CA ASP A 281 4.44 12.57 2.80
C ASP A 281 5.73 13.17 3.39
N ASP A 282 6.38 14.08 2.66
CA ASP A 282 7.63 14.73 3.09
C ASP A 282 7.47 15.59 4.36
N ASP A 283 6.24 15.93 4.76
CA ASP A 283 5.92 16.69 5.99
C ASP A 283 5.45 15.82 7.17
N ASP A 284 5.73 14.51 7.11
CA ASP A 284 5.35 13.49 8.10
C ASP A 284 3.83 13.32 8.28
N ARG A 285 2.99 13.86 7.38
CA ARG A 285 1.54 13.63 7.39
C ARG A 285 1.16 12.42 6.54
N ILE A 286 0.11 11.72 6.97
CA ILE A 286 -0.42 10.54 6.28
C ILE A 286 -0.99 10.96 4.92
N HIS A 287 -0.38 10.47 3.83
CA HIS A 287 -0.89 10.64 2.46
C HIS A 287 -1.49 9.34 1.89
N THR A 288 -1.14 8.18 2.44
CA THR A 288 -1.74 6.89 2.07
C THR A 288 -2.19 6.15 3.32
N LEU A 289 -3.44 5.67 3.29
CA LEU A 289 -4.02 4.83 4.32
C LEU A 289 -4.78 3.66 3.70
N LEU A 290 -4.61 2.47 4.28
CA LEU A 290 -5.39 1.30 3.90
C LEU A 290 -5.65 0.41 5.11
N ILE A 291 -6.91 0.01 5.30
CA ILE A 291 -7.28 -1.02 6.26
C ILE A 291 -8.07 -2.11 5.54
N ARG A 292 -7.64 -3.37 5.65
CA ARG A 292 -8.32 -4.49 5.00
C ARG A 292 -8.33 -5.72 5.89
N ALA A 293 -9.32 -6.58 5.70
CA ALA A 293 -9.28 -7.91 6.28
C ALA A 293 -8.01 -8.62 5.79
N ARG A 294 -7.32 -9.29 6.71
CA ARG A 294 -6.28 -10.22 6.33
C ARG A 294 -7.00 -11.35 5.60
N ARG A 295 -6.94 -11.36 4.26
CA ARG A 295 -7.28 -12.58 3.52
C ARG A 295 -6.49 -13.69 4.19
N LYS A 296 -7.08 -14.87 4.38
CA LYS A 296 -6.38 -16.05 4.93
C LYS A 296 -5.21 -16.42 4.01
N VAL A 297 -4.14 -15.65 4.06
CA VAL A 297 -2.83 -15.97 3.53
C VAL A 297 -2.29 -16.89 4.60
N ARG A 298 -2.38 -18.20 4.35
CA ARG A 298 -1.78 -19.17 5.26
C ARG A 298 -0.31 -18.75 5.42
N PRO A 299 0.17 -18.53 6.66
CA PRO A 299 1.60 -18.31 6.87
C PRO A 299 2.34 -19.48 6.19
N GLY A 300 3.36 -19.15 5.41
CA GLY A 300 4.33 -20.17 4.99
C GLY A 300 4.96 -20.80 6.24
N PRO A 301 5.36 -22.07 6.16
CA PRO A 301 6.11 -22.70 7.25
C PRO A 301 7.40 -21.93 7.56
#